data_AF-A0A956I3C0-F1
#
_entry.id   AF-A0A956I3C0-F1
#
_cell.length_a   1.000
_cell.length_b   1.000
_cell.length_c   1.000
_cell.angle_alpha   90.00
_cell.angle_beta   90.00
_cell.angle_gamma   90.00
#
_symmetry.space_group_name_H-M   'P 1'
#
loop_
_entity.id
_entity.type
_entity.pdbx_description
1 polymer ?
#
loop_
_entity_poly.entity_id
_entity_poly.type
_entity_poly.pdbx_seq_one_letter_code
_entity_poly.pdbx_strand_id
1 'polypeptide(L)' 'MTAPVVESVLDLIGGTPLVRLGRIAPEGGPAVWGKAEHLNPGGSVKDRIGLSMIERAEKDGSLRPGMTVVEPTSGNTG' A
#
# COMPACT_ATOMS: atom_id res chain seq x y z
N MET A 1 -11.03 19.78 -1.39
CA MET A 1 -9.84 19.05 -1.92
C MET A 1 -10.21 18.53 -3.29
N THR A 2 -9.46 18.90 -4.31
CA THR A 2 -9.61 18.36 -5.67
C THR A 2 -8.93 16.99 -5.73
N ALA A 3 -9.53 16.05 -6.48
CA ALA A 3 -8.89 14.76 -6.71
C ALA A 3 -7.59 14.98 -7.52
N PRO A 4 -6.49 14.28 -7.18
CA PRO A 4 -5.26 14.37 -7.96
C PRO A 4 -5.46 13.74 -9.34
N VAL A 5 -4.88 14.37 -10.37
CA VAL A 5 -4.66 13.72 -11.68
C VAL A 5 -3.33 12.98 -11.58
N VAL A 6 -3.31 11.70 -11.94
CA VAL A 6 -2.14 10.81 -11.85
C VAL A 6 -1.91 10.10 -13.18
N GLU A 7 -0.67 9.70 -13.45
CA GLU A 7 -0.29 9.02 -14.69
C GLU A 7 -0.45 7.50 -14.57
N SER A 8 -0.37 6.98 -13.35
CA SER A 8 -0.50 5.56 -13.03
C SER A 8 -1.29 5.34 -11.74
N VAL A 9 -1.95 4.18 -11.63
CA VAL A 9 -2.53 3.72 -10.37
C VAL A 9 -1.45 3.54 -9.28
N LEU A 10 -0.21 3.26 -9.68
CA LEU A 10 0.92 3.12 -8.77
C LEU A 10 1.24 4.43 -8.04
N ASP A 11 0.95 5.59 -8.65
CA ASP A 11 1.15 6.91 -8.05
C ASP A 11 0.21 7.16 -6.84
N LEU A 12 -0.85 6.34 -6.72
CA LEU A 12 -1.80 6.39 -5.62
C LEU A 12 -1.44 5.42 -4.49
N ILE A 13 -0.39 4.61 -4.62
CA ILE A 13 0.08 3.72 -3.55
C ILE A 13 0.69 4.56 -2.43
N GLY A 14 0.15 4.40 -1.24
CA GLY A 14 0.52 5.18 -0.07
C GLY A 14 -0.46 6.32 0.21
N GLY A 15 0.03 7.38 0.86
CA GLY A 15 -0.83 8.54 1.21
C GLY A 15 -2.04 8.25 2.11
N THR A 16 -2.19 7.03 2.61
CA THR A 16 -3.38 6.58 3.35
C THR A 16 -3.59 7.37 4.65
N PRO A 17 -4.83 7.66 5.05
CA PRO A 17 -5.09 8.49 6.22
C PRO A 17 -4.80 7.76 7.54
N LEU A 18 -4.51 8.56 8.57
CA LEU A 18 -4.60 8.17 9.97
C LEU A 18 -5.95 8.64 10.52
N VAL A 19 -6.75 7.71 11.04
CA VAL A 19 -8.11 7.98 11.53
C VAL A 19 -8.15 7.76 13.03
N ARG A 20 -8.60 8.77 13.79
CA ARG A 20 -8.76 8.64 15.25
C ARG A 20 -9.93 7.71 15.56
N LEU A 21 -9.69 6.66 16.34
CA LEU A 21 -10.70 5.67 16.73
C LEU A 21 -11.39 6.05 18.04
N GLY A 22 -12.01 7.23 18.07
CA GLY A 22 -12.57 7.82 19.30
C GLY A 22 -13.73 7.04 19.95
N ARG A 23 -14.40 6.16 19.20
CA ARG A 23 -15.49 5.30 19.73
C ARG A 23 -15.01 3.98 20.32
N ILE A 24 -13.75 3.58 20.04
CA ILE A 24 -13.17 2.31 20.48
C ILE A 24 -12.26 2.53 21.70
N ALA A 25 -11.61 3.69 21.79
CA ALA A 25 -10.79 4.03 22.94
C ALA A 25 -11.66 4.14 24.22
N PRO A 26 -11.24 3.53 25.34
CA PRO A 26 -11.97 3.66 26.61
C PRO A 26 -11.94 5.12 27.10
N GLU A 27 -12.96 5.50 27.87
CA GLU A 27 -13.00 6.81 28.52
C GLU A 27 -11.78 6.99 29.43
N GLY A 28 -11.10 8.13 29.31
CA GLY A 28 -9.82 8.40 30.00
C GLY A 28 -8.61 7.63 29.44
N GLY A 29 -8.79 6.83 28.39
CA GLY A 29 -7.71 6.05 27.75
C GLY A 29 -6.84 6.87 26.79
N PRO A 30 -5.74 6.27 26.30
CA PRO A 30 -4.87 6.90 25.32
C PRO A 30 -5.57 7.06 23.95
N ALA A 31 -5.08 7.99 23.14
CA ALA A 31 -5.58 8.15 21.78
C ALA A 31 -5.18 6.96 20.90
N VAL A 32 -6.16 6.26 20.35
CA VAL A 32 -5.95 5.17 19.37
C VAL A 32 -6.19 5.69 17.96
N TRP A 33 -5.28 5.35 17.04
CA TRP A 33 -5.35 5.73 15.63
C TRP A 33 -5.26 4.50 14.73
N GLY A 34 -6.11 4.42 13.72
CA GLY A 34 -6.05 3.43 12.66
C GLY A 34 -5.34 3.99 11.44
N LYS A 35 -4.28 3.33 10.97
CA LYS A 35 -3.66 3.63 9.68
C LYS A 35 -4.42 2.86 8.59
N ALA A 36 -5.15 3.58 7.74
CA ALA A 36 -6.11 2.99 6.81
C ALA A 36 -5.45 2.43 5.53
N GLU A 37 -4.56 1.44 5.66
CA GLU A 37 -3.85 0.81 4.54
C GLU A 37 -4.75 0.04 3.55
N HIS A 38 -5.98 -0.26 3.94
CA HIS A 38 -6.97 -0.82 3.02
C HIS A 38 -7.44 0.17 1.94
N LEU A 39 -7.04 1.44 2.03
CA LEU A 39 -7.33 2.48 1.04
C LEU A 39 -6.21 2.65 0.01
N ASN A 40 -5.15 1.83 0.03
CA ASN A 40 -4.31 1.72 -1.15
C ASN A 40 -5.12 1.11 -2.32
N PRO A 41 -4.74 1.33 -3.59
CA PRO A 41 -5.53 0.92 -4.76
C PRO A 41 -5.86 -0.57 -4.85
N GLY A 42 -4.93 -1.44 -4.46
CA GLY A 42 -5.07 -2.90 -4.35
C GLY A 42 -5.74 -3.34 -3.04
N GLY A 43 -6.19 -2.39 -2.21
CA GLY A 43 -7.00 -2.66 -1.02
C GLY A 43 -6.21 -3.17 0.18
N SER A 44 -4.88 -3.09 0.16
CA SER A 44 -4.06 -3.56 1.28
C SER A 44 -2.72 -2.86 1.40
N VAL A 45 -2.02 -3.11 2.52
CA VAL A 45 -0.64 -2.64 2.73
C VAL A 45 0.36 -3.26 1.74
N LYS A 46 -0.01 -4.36 1.06
CA LYS A 46 0.91 -5.13 0.21
C LYS A 46 1.27 -4.43 -1.08
N ASP A 47 0.42 -3.52 -1.55
CA ASP A 47 0.70 -2.62 -2.68
C ASP A 47 2.08 -1.94 -2.54
N ARG A 48 2.42 -1.50 -1.31
CA ARG A 48 3.70 -0.84 -1.02
C ARG A 48 4.90 -1.75 -1.27
N ILE A 49 4.83 -3.00 -0.79
CA ILE A 49 5.96 -3.92 -0.91
C ILE A 49 6.04 -4.49 -2.33
N GLY A 50 4.89 -4.74 -2.97
CA GLY A 50 4.84 -5.17 -4.37
C GLY A 50 5.53 -4.16 -5.28
N LEU A 51 5.14 -2.88 -5.16
CA LEU A 51 5.80 -1.80 -5.90
C LEU A 51 7.30 -1.74 -5.60
N SER A 52 7.68 -1.66 -4.32
CA SER A 52 9.09 -1.52 -3.93
C SER A 52 9.97 -2.69 -4.36
N MET A 53 9.46 -3.94 -4.35
CA MET A 53 10.22 -5.12 -4.77
C MET A 53 10.43 -5.13 -6.29
N ILE A 54 9.39 -4.83 -7.07
CA ILE A 54 9.46 -4.78 -8.53
C ILE A 54 10.38 -3.64 -8.97
N GLU A 55 10.19 -2.41 -8.48
CA GLU A 55 11.04 -1.26 -8.82
C GLU A 55 12.52 -1.53 -8.48
N ARG A 56 12.78 -2.20 -7.35
CA ARG A 56 14.14 -2.58 -6.98
C ARG A 56 14.72 -3.58 -7.97
N ALA A 57 13.99 -4.64 -8.30
CA ALA A 57 14.45 -5.68 -9.21
C ALA A 57 14.68 -5.16 -10.63
N GLU A 58 13.85 -4.22 -11.10
CA GLU A 58 14.07 -3.52 -12.37
C GLU A 58 15.32 -2.63 -12.30
N LYS A 59 15.48 -1.87 -11.20
CA LYS A 59 16.62 -0.95 -11.02
C LYS A 59 17.97 -1.66 -10.95
N ASP A 60 18.05 -2.83 -10.32
CA ASP A 60 19.29 -3.61 -10.24
C ASP A 60 19.44 -4.63 -11.38
N GLY A 61 18.48 -4.67 -12.32
CA GLY A 61 18.53 -5.48 -13.52
C GLY A 61 18.28 -6.98 -13.31
N SER A 62 17.87 -7.37 -12.10
CA SER A 62 17.45 -8.74 -11.80
C SER A 62 16.09 -9.09 -12.42
N LEU A 63 15.23 -8.08 -12.67
CA LEU A 63 13.99 -8.19 -13.44
C LEU A 63 14.10 -7.41 -14.76
N ARG A 64 13.64 -8.02 -15.85
CA ARG A 64 13.63 -7.44 -17.19
C ARG A 64 12.31 -7.73 -17.91
N PRO A 65 11.95 -6.91 -18.92
CA PRO A 65 10.76 -7.16 -19.73
C PRO A 65 10.73 -8.59 -20.29
N GLY A 66 9.57 -9.24 -20.17
CA GLY A 66 9.35 -10.61 -20.65
C GLY A 66 9.74 -11.72 -19.67
N MET A 67 10.31 -11.38 -18.50
CA MET A 67 10.58 -12.36 -17.44
C MET A 67 9.30 -12.71 -16.66
N THR A 68 9.26 -13.91 -16.10
CA THR A 68 8.19 -14.36 -15.21
C THR A 68 8.55 -14.07 -13.76
N VAL A 69 7.64 -13.45 -13.02
CA VAL A 69 7.72 -13.29 -11.56
C VAL A 69 6.97 -14.45 -10.91
N VAL A 70 7.59 -15.08 -9.90
CA VAL A 70 6.96 -16.13 -9.09
C VAL A 70 6.98 -15.69 -7.64
N GLU A 71 5.81 -15.59 -7.03
CA GLU A 71 5.64 -15.18 -5.64
C GLU A 71 4.75 -16.19 -4.90
N PRO A 72 5.25 -16.86 -3.84
CA PRO A 72 4.45 -17.80 -3.07
C PRO A 72 3.52 -17.07 -2.10
N THR A 73 2.31 -16.77 -2.55
CA THR A 73 1.29 -16.05 -1.78
C THR A 73 -0.08 -16.72 -1.89
N SER A 74 -0.89 -16.56 -0.86
CA SER A 74 -2.30 -16.97 -0.83
C SER A 74 -3.28 -15.80 -1.03
N GLY A 75 -2.77 -14.59 -1.31
CA GLY A 75 -3.60 -13.38 -1.48
C GLY A 75 -2.78 -12.13 -1.73
N ASN A 76 -3.21 -11.02 -1.13
CA ASN A 76 -2.83 -9.59 -1.32
C ASN A 76 -1.44 -9.22 -1.88
N THR A 77 -0.39 -10.00 -1.69
CA THR A 77 0.93 -9.71 -2.30
C THR A 77 0.97 -10.04 -3.80
N GLY A 78 0.22 -11.04 -4.25
CA GLY A 78 0.16 -11.48 -5.65
C GLY A 78 -0.94 -10.80 -6.40
#